data_AF-A0A355PL17-F1
#
_entry.id   AF-A0A355PL17-F1
#
_cell.length_a   1.000
_cell.length_b   1.000
_cell.length_c   1.000
_cell.angle_alpha   90.00
_cell.angle_beta   90.00
_cell.angle_gamma   90.00
#
_symmetry.space_group_name_H-M   'P 1'
#
loop_
_entity.id
_entity.type
_entity.pdbx_description
1 polymer ?
#
loop_
_entity_poly.entity_id
_entity_poly.type
_entity_poly.pdbx_seq_one_letter_code
_entity_poly.pdbx_strand_id
1 'polypeptide(L)'
;MSKKNIIIVLVLIVGVLLYFKYGTTSKQLPVENEGNQVGIANPASVYCIDQGGRSEIRTSADGSQFGVCIFSDNSECDEWAFFRGECSKGIK
;
A
#
# COMPACT_ATOMS: atom_id res chain seq x y z
N MET A 1 49.69 -9.21 -32.54
CA MET A 1 48.29 -8.72 -32.36
C MET A 1 48.24 -7.28 -32.87
N SER A 2 47.41 -6.96 -33.86
CA SER A 2 47.40 -5.62 -34.48
C SER A 2 46.92 -4.56 -33.49
N LYS A 3 47.44 -3.33 -33.57
CA LYS A 3 47.01 -2.20 -32.70
C LYS A 3 45.49 -2.03 -32.72
N LYS A 4 44.85 -2.32 -33.86
CA LYS A 4 43.38 -2.34 -34.01
C LYS A 4 42.71 -3.40 -33.14
N ASN A 5 43.30 -4.59 -33.02
CA ASN A 5 42.77 -5.70 -32.22
C ASN A 5 42.93 -5.42 -30.72
N ILE A 6 44.01 -4.73 -30.32
CA ILE A 6 44.20 -4.29 -28.92
C ILE A 6 43.15 -3.25 -28.54
N ILE A 7 42.87 -2.27 -29.40
CA ILE A 7 41.84 -1.25 -29.16
C ILE A 7 40.45 -1.89 -29.04
N ILE A 8 40.10 -2.84 -29.91
CA ILE A 8 38.80 -3.53 -29.85
C ILE A 8 38.64 -4.29 -28.53
N VAL A 9 39.67 -5.00 -28.09
CA VAL A 9 39.63 -5.75 -26.82
C VAL A 9 39.48 -4.82 -25.61
N LEU A 10 40.19 -3.67 -25.61
CA LEU A 10 40.06 -2.69 -24.54
C LEU A 10 38.66 -2.07 -24.48
N VAL A 11 38.06 -1.76 -25.63
CA VAL A 11 36.68 -1.22 -25.69
C VAL A 11 35.65 -2.23 -25.18
N LEU A 12 35.80 -3.51 -25.54
CA LEU A 12 34.90 -4.57 -25.06
C LEU A 12 35.04 -4.80 -23.55
N ILE A 13 36.26 -4.83 -23.01
CA ILE A 13 36.49 -5.01 -21.57
C ILE A 13 35.91 -3.83 -20.78
N VAL A 14 36.13 -2.60 -21.24
CA VAL A 14 35.55 -1.40 -20.61
C VAL A 14 34.02 -1.44 -20.69
N GLY A 15 33.45 -1.79 -21.85
CA GLY A 15 31.99 -1.91 -22.02
C GLY A 15 31.36 -2.95 -21.09
N VAL A 16 32.00 -4.11 -20.91
CA VAL A 16 31.55 -5.17 -19.99
C VAL A 16 31.64 -4.70 -18.53
N LEU A 17 32.73 -4.04 -18.13
CA LEU A 17 32.88 -3.49 -16.78
C LEU A 17 31.85 -2.41 -16.47
N LEU A 18 31.53 -1.55 -17.44
CA LEU A 18 30.47 -0.55 -17.30
C LEU A 18 29.09 -1.24 -17.20
N TYR A 19 28.82 -2.25 -18.03
CA TYR A 19 27.56 -2.99 -17.97
C TYR A 19 27.32 -3.69 -16.61
N PHE A 20 28.35 -4.29 -16.00
CA PHE A 20 28.21 -4.89 -14.65
C PHE A 20 28.08 -3.84 -13.52
N LYS A 21 28.66 -2.64 -13.69
CA LYS A 21 28.55 -1.54 -12.71
C LYS A 21 27.20 -0.82 -12.79
N TYR A 22 26.66 -0.67 -14.00
CA TYR A 22 25.41 0.05 -14.29
C TYR A 22 24.25 -0.90 -14.63
N GLY A 23 24.46 -2.21 -14.49
CA GLY A 23 23.46 -3.25 -14.73
C GLY A 23 22.33 -3.14 -13.72
N THR A 24 21.37 -2.28 -14.05
CA THR A 24 19.97 -2.25 -13.60
C THR A 24 19.77 -2.82 -12.19
N THR A 25 20.05 -2.00 -11.17
CA THR A 25 19.12 -1.96 -10.03
C THR A 25 17.80 -1.50 -10.62
N SER A 26 16.82 -2.40 -10.72
CA SER A 26 15.43 -2.00 -10.88
C SER A 26 15.09 -1.19 -9.65
N LYS A 27 15.18 0.13 -9.76
CA LYS A 27 14.54 1.02 -8.81
C LYS A 27 13.05 0.76 -9.08
N GLN A 28 12.43 -0.09 -8.28
CA GLN A 28 10.98 -0.19 -8.25
C GLN A 28 10.51 1.22 -7.93
N LEU A 29 10.08 1.95 -8.96
CA LEU A 29 9.27 3.12 -8.78
C LEU A 29 8.09 2.64 -7.94
N PRO A 30 7.76 3.29 -6.81
CA PRO A 30 6.50 3.00 -6.17
C PRO A 30 5.45 3.07 -7.27
N VAL A 31 4.68 1.98 -7.43
CA VAL A 31 3.48 2.01 -8.24
C VAL A 31 2.58 3.00 -7.51
N GLU A 32 2.68 4.26 -7.88
CA GLU A 32 1.65 5.23 -7.60
C GLU A 32 0.44 4.66 -8.29
N ASN A 33 -0.48 4.13 -7.49
CA ASN A 33 -1.82 3.85 -7.95
C ASN A 33 -2.35 5.18 -8.49
N GLU A 34 -2.25 5.37 -9.80
CA GLU A 34 -3.04 6.36 -10.52
C GLU A 34 -4.49 5.97 -10.35
N GLY A 35 -5.06 6.54 -9.30
CA GLY A 35 -6.33 6.16 -8.75
C GLY A 35 -6.61 6.96 -7.49
N ASN A 36 -6.20 8.24 -7.46
CA ASN A 36 -6.86 9.20 -6.59
C ASN A 36 -8.28 9.48 -7.16
N GLN A 37 -9.06 8.42 -7.32
CA GLN A 37 -10.49 8.51 -7.09
C GLN A 37 -10.57 8.86 -5.61
N VAL A 38 -10.51 10.15 -5.28
CA VAL A 38 -10.94 10.65 -3.98
C VAL A 38 -12.43 10.35 -3.94
N GLY A 39 -12.78 9.09 -3.72
CA GLY A 39 -14.10 8.69 -3.33
C GLY A 39 -14.40 9.48 -2.07
N ILE A 40 -15.60 10.05 -1.99
CA ILE A 40 -16.08 10.65 -0.77
C ILE A 40 -15.83 9.63 0.35
N ALA A 41 -15.05 10.01 1.36
CA ALA A 41 -14.74 9.11 2.46
C ALA A 41 -16.05 8.63 3.11
N ASN A 42 -16.12 7.36 3.46
CA ASN A 42 -17.28 6.82 4.15
C ASN A 42 -17.47 7.59 5.49
N PRO A 43 -18.61 8.29 5.70
CA PRO A 43 -18.83 9.06 6.93
C PRO A 43 -18.71 8.23 8.21
N ALA A 44 -19.12 6.96 8.17
CA ALA A 44 -19.03 6.06 9.32
C ALA A 44 -17.57 5.72 9.66
N SER A 45 -16.74 5.48 8.64
CA SER A 45 -15.30 5.22 8.80
C SER A 45 -14.56 6.46 9.30
N VAL A 46 -14.89 7.65 8.77
CA VAL A 46 -14.35 8.93 9.27
C VAL A 46 -14.72 9.13 10.73
N TYR A 47 -15.99 8.92 11.08
CA TYR A 47 -16.44 9.02 12.46
C TYR A 47 -15.71 8.03 13.38
N CYS A 48 -15.50 6.78 12.97
CA CYS A 48 -14.72 5.82 13.75
C CYS A 48 -13.32 6.37 14.10
N ILE A 49 -12.61 6.91 13.09
CA ILE A 49 -11.26 7.45 13.24
C ILE A 49 -11.27 8.72 14.12
N ASP A 50 -12.24 9.61 13.93
CA ASP A 50 -12.41 10.83 14.73
C ASP A 50 -12.69 10.52 16.20
N GLN A 51 -13.34 9.39 16.48
CA GLN A 51 -13.54 8.88 17.84
C GLN A 51 -12.30 8.14 18.39
N GLY A 52 -11.18 8.11 17.67
CA GLY A 52 -9.95 7.43 18.09
C GLY A 52 -9.98 5.91 17.94
N GLY A 53 -10.90 5.38 17.13
CA GLY A 53 -10.93 3.98 16.72
C GLY A 53 -10.11 3.73 15.45
N ARG A 54 -9.96 2.45 15.10
CA ARG A 54 -9.40 2.01 13.83
C ARG A 54 -10.51 1.43 12.95
N SER A 55 -10.66 1.98 11.75
CA SER A 55 -11.53 1.44 10.71
C SER A 55 -10.90 0.19 10.07
N GLU A 56 -11.66 -0.89 9.95
CA GLU A 56 -11.26 -2.13 9.27
C GLU A 56 -12.38 -2.60 8.35
N ILE A 57 -12.06 -2.80 7.07
CA ILE A 57 -12.99 -3.44 6.13
C ILE A 57 -12.82 -4.95 6.24
N ARG A 58 -13.94 -5.65 6.45
CA ARG A 58 -14.00 -7.12 6.49
C ARG A 58 -14.89 -7.64 5.38
N THR A 59 -14.58 -8.85 4.91
CA THR A 59 -15.34 -9.54 3.87
C THR A 59 -16.14 -10.68 4.47
N SER A 60 -17.44 -10.69 4.24
CA SER A 60 -18.36 -11.76 4.62
C SER A 60 -18.19 -13.00 3.73
N ALA A 61 -18.77 -14.12 4.16
CA ALA A 61 -18.74 -15.38 3.39
C ALA A 61 -19.41 -15.29 2.01
N ASP A 62 -20.36 -14.35 1.84
CA ASP A 62 -21.03 -14.06 0.57
C ASP A 62 -20.26 -13.08 -0.32
N GLY A 63 -19.08 -12.62 0.12
CA GLY A 63 -18.24 -11.65 -0.58
C GLY A 63 -18.63 -10.19 -0.36
N SER A 64 -19.69 -9.90 0.42
CA SER A 64 -20.01 -8.53 0.82
C SER A 64 -18.94 -7.96 1.75
N GLN A 65 -18.69 -6.65 1.67
CA GLN A 65 -17.75 -5.95 2.54
C GLN A 65 -18.50 -5.08 3.54
N PHE A 66 -18.02 -5.04 4.78
CA PHE A 66 -18.56 -4.20 5.85
C PHE A 66 -17.42 -3.58 6.66
N GLY A 67 -17.69 -2.43 7.27
CA GLY A 67 -16.73 -1.70 8.09
C GLY A 67 -16.90 -2.02 9.57
N VAL A 68 -15.80 -2.26 10.26
CA VAL A 68 -15.75 -2.47 11.71
C VAL A 68 -14.87 -1.39 12.34
N CYS A 69 -15.42 -0.72 13.36
CA CYS A 69 -14.68 0.20 14.21
C CYS A 69 -14.10 -0.56 15.40
N ILE A 70 -12.78 -0.58 15.51
CA ILE A 70 -12.04 -1.28 16.57
C ILE A 70 -11.48 -0.26 17.54
N PHE A 71 -11.85 -0.37 18.81
CA PHE A 71 -11.47 0.58 19.85
C PHE A 71 -10.17 0.15 20.56
N SER A 72 -9.60 1.05 21.38
CA SER A 72 -8.32 0.81 22.08
C SER A 72 -8.36 -0.33 23.09
N ASP A 73 -9.55 -0.69 23.60
CA ASP A 73 -9.79 -1.83 24.47
C ASP A 73 -10.07 -3.14 23.70
N ASN A 74 -9.96 -3.09 22.37
CA ASN A 74 -10.33 -4.14 21.42
C ASN A 74 -11.81 -4.52 21.43
N SER A 75 -12.70 -3.68 21.99
CA SER A 75 -14.13 -3.79 21.66
C SER A 75 -14.34 -3.36 20.20
N GLU A 76 -15.38 -3.91 19.57
CA GLU A 76 -15.64 -3.73 18.15
C GLU A 76 -17.11 -3.38 17.93
N CYS A 77 -17.38 -2.48 16.99
CA CYS A 77 -18.72 -2.17 16.50
C CYS A 77 -18.73 -2.21 14.98
N ASP A 78 -19.86 -2.58 14.37
CA ASP A 78 -20.13 -2.16 13.00
C ASP A 78 -20.05 -0.62 12.92
N GLU A 79 -19.36 -0.08 11.92
CA GLU A 79 -19.10 1.36 11.81
C GLU A 79 -20.39 2.17 11.69
N TRP A 80 -21.39 1.65 10.98
CA TRP A 80 -22.66 2.32 10.80
C TRP A 80 -23.53 2.27 12.06
N ALA A 81 -23.50 1.15 12.78
CA ALA A 81 -24.15 1.04 14.09
C ALA A 81 -23.51 2.01 15.10
N PHE A 82 -22.18 2.14 15.11
CA PHE A 82 -21.49 3.11 15.96
C PHE A 82 -21.82 4.55 15.56
N PHE A 83 -21.81 4.87 14.26
CA PHE A 83 -22.17 6.19 13.74
C PHE A 83 -23.60 6.63 14.14
N ARG A 84 -24.56 5.69 14.17
CA ARG A 84 -25.94 5.95 14.60
C ARG A 84 -26.18 5.89 16.11
N GLY A 85 -25.15 5.52 16.89
CA GLY A 85 -25.27 5.34 18.34
C GLY A 85 -26.02 4.07 18.77
N GLU A 86 -26.17 3.10 17.86
CA GLU A 86 -26.75 1.77 18.12
C GLU A 86 -25.72 0.81 18.74
N CYS A 87 -24.43 1.15 18.65
CA CYS A 87 -23.32 0.46 19.26
C CYS A 87 -22.41 1.46 19.98
N SER A 88 -21.69 1.03 21.03
CA SER A 88 -20.83 1.89 21.84
C SER A 88 -19.57 1.18 22.30
N LYS A 89 -18.54 1.97 22.63
CA LYS A 89 -17.25 1.48 23.14
C LYS A 89 -17.46 0.70 24.43
N GLY A 90 -16.84 -0.47 24.54
CA GLY A 90 -16.83 -1.27 25.77
C GLY A 90 -18.05 -2.18 25.99
N ILE A 91 -18.99 -2.27 25.03
CA ILE A 91 -20.00 -3.33 25.02
C ILE A 91 -19.43 -4.50 24.21
N LYS A 92 -19.14 -5.62 24.88
CA LYS A 92 -18.88 -6.92 24.25
C LYS A 92 -20.17 -7.73 24.19
#